data_AF-A0A8H4QDM3-F1
#
_entry.id   AF-A0A8H4QDM3-F1
#
_cell.length_a   1.000
_cell.length_b   1.000
_cell.length_c   1.000
_cell.angle_alpha   90.00
_cell.angle_beta   90.00
_cell.angle_gamma   90.00
#
_symmetry.space_group_name_H-M   'P 1'
#
loop_
_entity.id
_entity.type
_entity.pdbx_description
1 polymer ?
#
loop_
_entity_poly.entity_id
_entity_poly.type
_entity_poly.pdbx_seq_one_letter_code
_entity_poly.pdbx_strand_id
1 'polypeptide(L)'
;MGKGFLADKGLLGEDLGDLVKRACRNCGLDVQLRAILNDSSACLLSRAYSYTSTRFSLILGTGLNMAAFLPVSGIGRTKFGVRPDGWFDEATHVIVNTELGMFGQGILPVTRWDRALNREHPRPDYQPLEFLVSGMYLGEIVRIALVEAVGATGLLGGVVPPSLLMPYSLGTETLALIESDDTSDLAQAIDLFSQRHPSSHAATTTDLAAIKALASFVSVRSSALVATCVFTLWDCRLEAERAYISTLPESSPERHRAETDMALETTTVAFNGSVIENYPGYLANCQRYVDDLVASKSLAEPRSICLVPAKESSLMGAAVALACVERDDVTIQ
;
A
#
# COMPACT_ATOMS: atom_id res chain seq x y z
N MET A 1 5.97 14.53 -8.55
CA MET A 1 4.88 13.59 -8.17
C MET A 1 5.18 12.15 -8.56
N GLY A 2 4.68 11.17 -7.80
CA GLY A 2 4.72 9.74 -8.16
C GLY A 2 3.67 9.37 -9.22
N LYS A 3 3.68 8.11 -9.67
CA LYS A 3 2.63 7.50 -10.54
C LYS A 3 2.40 8.17 -11.90
N GLY A 4 3.38 8.91 -12.44
CA GLY A 4 3.33 9.44 -13.82
C GLY A 4 2.48 10.69 -14.06
N PHE A 5 1.88 11.29 -13.02
CA PHE A 5 1.12 12.53 -13.14
C PHE A 5 2.02 13.73 -13.48
N LEU A 6 1.52 14.61 -14.36
CA LEU A 6 2.19 15.84 -14.78
C LEU A 6 1.57 17.12 -14.18
N ALA A 7 0.62 16.99 -13.24
CA ALA A 7 -0.05 18.14 -12.64
C ALA A 7 0.89 19.01 -11.78
N ASP A 8 2.14 18.57 -11.52
CA ASP A 8 3.15 19.36 -10.84
C ASP A 8 3.75 20.43 -11.76
N LYS A 9 3.61 20.27 -13.09
CA LYS A 9 4.03 21.27 -14.07
C LYS A 9 3.16 22.52 -13.97
N GLY A 10 3.70 23.55 -13.33
CA GLY A 10 3.06 24.85 -13.16
C GLY A 10 2.25 25.01 -11.87
N LEU A 11 2.16 23.97 -11.02
CA LEU A 11 1.47 24.03 -9.73
C LEU A 11 2.41 23.80 -8.54
N LEU A 12 3.71 23.61 -8.78
CA LEU A 12 4.68 23.41 -7.71
C LEU A 12 4.79 24.66 -6.83
N GLY A 13 4.55 24.51 -5.53
CA GLY A 13 4.58 25.60 -4.55
C GLY A 13 3.24 26.33 -4.36
N GLU A 14 2.22 26.00 -5.16
CA GLU A 14 0.86 26.48 -4.95
C GLU A 14 0.15 25.67 -3.85
N ASP A 15 -0.73 26.33 -3.10
CA ASP A 15 -1.62 25.66 -2.16
C ASP A 15 -2.72 24.90 -2.93
N LEU A 16 -2.76 23.58 -2.74
CA LEU A 16 -3.72 22.71 -3.42
C LEU A 16 -5.17 23.07 -3.07
N GLY A 17 -5.41 23.50 -1.82
CA GLY A 17 -6.74 23.88 -1.38
C GLY A 17 -7.24 25.14 -2.08
N ASP A 18 -6.37 26.13 -2.25
CA ASP A 18 -6.71 27.36 -2.98
C ASP A 18 -6.90 27.11 -4.48
N LEU A 19 -6.17 26.17 -5.07
CA LEU A 19 -6.40 25.71 -6.44
C LEU A 19 -7.80 25.12 -6.61
N VAL A 20 -8.19 24.19 -5.74
CA VAL A 20 -9.52 23.56 -5.77
C VAL A 20 -10.62 24.60 -5.52
N LYS A 21 -10.46 25.46 -4.50
CA LYS A 21 -11.42 26.54 -4.20
C LYS A 21 -11.59 27.51 -5.38
N ARG A 22 -10.49 27.90 -6.05
CA ARG A 22 -10.54 28.74 -7.25
C ARG A 22 -11.31 28.06 -8.38
N ALA A 23 -11.02 26.78 -8.65
CA ALA A 23 -11.72 26.02 -9.69
C ALA A 23 -13.22 25.93 -9.42
N CYS A 24 -13.62 25.61 -8.18
CA CYS A 24 -15.03 25.54 -7.79
C CYS A 24 -15.76 26.88 -7.95
N ARG A 25 -15.13 27.99 -7.51
CA ARG A 25 -15.69 29.34 -7.68
C ARG A 25 -15.87 29.71 -9.15
N ASN A 26 -14.90 29.38 -10.01
CA ASN A 26 -14.98 29.64 -11.44
C ASN A 26 -16.13 28.88 -12.12
N CYS A 27 -16.56 27.76 -11.54
CA CYS A 27 -17.72 26.98 -11.99
C CYS A 27 -19.04 27.40 -11.31
N GLY A 28 -19.04 28.41 -10.44
CA GLY A 28 -20.23 28.82 -9.68
C GLY A 28 -20.70 27.82 -8.64
N LEU A 29 -19.80 26.95 -8.14
CA LEU A 29 -20.11 25.96 -7.12
C LEU A 29 -19.96 26.57 -5.71
N ASP A 30 -21.02 26.46 -4.91
CA ASP A 30 -21.01 26.85 -3.49
C ASP A 30 -20.50 25.68 -2.64
N VAL A 31 -19.18 25.58 -2.49
CA VAL A 31 -18.51 24.51 -1.74
C VAL A 31 -17.44 25.08 -0.81
N GLN A 32 -17.36 24.52 0.40
CA GLN A 32 -16.32 24.84 1.37
C GLN A 32 -15.34 23.69 1.50
N LEU A 33 -14.07 23.94 1.20
CA LEU A 33 -13.00 22.96 1.42
C LEU A 33 -12.49 23.08 2.86
N ARG A 34 -12.76 22.04 3.66
CA ARG A 34 -12.38 21.96 5.09
C ARG A 34 -11.22 21.01 5.37
N ALA A 35 -11.05 19.96 4.56
CA ALA A 35 -10.02 18.96 4.76
C ALA A 35 -9.46 18.46 3.42
N ILE A 36 -8.16 18.16 3.40
CA ILE A 36 -7.48 17.46 2.31
C ILE A 36 -6.75 16.28 2.95
N LEU A 37 -6.91 15.10 2.37
CA LEU A 37 -6.42 13.84 2.94
C LEU A 37 -5.69 13.05 1.87
N ASN A 38 -4.69 12.30 2.29
CA ASN A 38 -4.14 11.22 1.49
C ASN A 38 -5.11 10.02 1.50
N ASP A 39 -5.12 9.23 0.42
CA ASP A 39 -5.95 8.03 0.26
C ASP A 39 -5.72 6.99 1.37
N SER A 40 -4.48 6.79 1.81
CA SER A 40 -4.17 5.91 2.94
C SER A 40 -4.77 6.43 4.25
N SER A 41 -4.70 7.74 4.52
CA SER A 41 -5.32 8.34 5.71
C SER A 41 -6.84 8.20 5.68
N ALA A 42 -7.48 8.43 4.52
CA ALA A 42 -8.91 8.21 4.35
C ALA A 42 -9.29 6.73 4.56
N CYS A 43 -8.48 5.80 4.05
CA CYS A 43 -8.65 4.37 4.30
C CYS A 43 -8.64 4.02 5.79
N LEU A 44 -7.68 4.56 6.54
CA LEU A 44 -7.62 4.37 7.99
C LEU A 44 -8.90 4.89 8.65
N LEU A 45 -9.27 6.15 8.39
CA LEU A 45 -10.43 6.80 8.99
C LEU A 45 -11.74 6.07 8.69
N SER A 46 -11.92 5.60 7.45
CA SER A 46 -13.13 4.90 7.01
C SER A 46 -13.43 3.65 7.85
N ARG A 47 -12.39 2.96 8.30
CA ARG A 47 -12.52 1.75 9.12
C ARG A 47 -12.39 2.01 10.61
N ALA A 48 -11.66 3.05 11.03
CA ALA A 48 -11.66 3.49 12.42
C ALA A 48 -13.06 3.88 12.92
N TYR A 49 -13.92 4.37 12.02
CA TYR A 49 -15.33 4.64 12.34
C TYR A 49 -16.13 3.38 12.72
N SER A 50 -15.84 2.24 12.08
CA SER A 50 -16.57 0.97 12.30
C SER A 50 -15.87 0.00 13.25
N TYR A 51 -14.54 0.08 13.34
CA TYR A 51 -13.69 -0.82 14.09
C TYR A 51 -12.74 0.01 14.96
N THR A 52 -13.01 0.04 16.25
CA THR A 52 -12.21 0.76 17.25
C THR A 52 -10.79 0.22 17.39
N SER A 53 -10.48 -0.95 16.82
CA SER A 53 -9.14 -1.54 16.73
C SER A 53 -8.32 -1.11 15.51
N THR A 54 -8.86 -0.27 14.62
CA THR A 54 -8.14 0.17 13.41
C THR A 54 -7.01 1.12 13.77
N ARG A 55 -5.76 0.72 13.51
CA ARG A 55 -4.56 1.57 13.77
C ARG A 55 -3.74 1.85 12.54
N PHE A 56 -3.97 1.11 11.46
CA PHE A 56 -3.23 1.26 10.22
C PHE A 56 -4.15 1.18 9.02
N SER A 57 -3.63 1.66 7.88
CA SER A 57 -4.17 1.33 6.58
C SER A 57 -3.07 0.90 5.61
N LEU A 58 -3.50 0.19 4.57
CA LEU A 58 -2.68 -0.29 3.47
C LEU A 58 -3.39 0.01 2.15
N ILE A 59 -2.76 0.84 1.32
CA ILE A 59 -3.14 1.00 -0.08
C ILE A 59 -2.20 0.15 -0.91
N LEU A 60 -2.74 -0.87 -1.59
CA LEU A 60 -1.96 -1.74 -2.47
C LEU A 60 -2.70 -2.02 -3.78
N GLY A 61 -2.43 -1.17 -4.76
CA GLY A 61 -2.98 -1.26 -6.12
C GLY A 61 -1.89 -0.89 -7.12
N THR A 62 -2.10 0.16 -7.91
CA THR A 62 -1.05 0.72 -8.79
C THR A 62 0.21 1.13 -8.01
N GLY A 63 0.05 1.66 -6.80
CA GLY A 63 1.15 1.98 -5.89
C GLY A 63 0.99 1.28 -4.53
N LEU A 64 1.94 1.56 -3.64
CA LEU A 64 1.94 1.16 -2.25
C LEU A 64 1.95 2.39 -1.35
N ASN A 65 1.05 2.45 -0.37
CA ASN A 65 1.20 3.36 0.75
C ASN A 65 0.58 2.80 2.03
N MET A 66 0.96 3.36 3.18
CA MET A 66 0.36 3.05 4.47
C MET A 66 0.15 4.32 5.30
N ALA A 67 -0.93 4.34 6.07
CA ALA A 67 -1.09 5.30 7.16
C ALA A 67 -1.05 4.59 8.50
N ALA A 68 -0.60 5.30 9.54
CA ALA A 68 -0.51 4.79 10.91
C ALA A 68 -1.07 5.81 11.89
N PHE A 69 -1.80 5.35 12.90
CA PHE A 69 -2.19 6.14 14.07
C PHE A 69 -1.14 5.96 15.17
N LEU A 70 -0.37 7.02 15.43
CA LEU A 70 0.81 7.00 16.28
C LEU A 70 0.73 8.10 17.35
N PRO A 71 1.35 7.91 18.54
CA PRO A 71 1.52 8.97 19.52
C PRO A 71 2.28 10.15 18.94
N VAL A 72 1.87 11.38 19.28
CA VAL A 72 2.57 12.61 18.85
C VAL A 72 4.03 12.60 19.30
N SER A 73 4.30 12.07 20.51
CA SER A 73 5.64 11.92 21.07
C SER A 73 6.55 10.97 20.26
N GLY A 74 5.97 10.04 19.49
CA GLY A 74 6.71 9.12 18.63
C GLY A 74 7.23 9.76 17.33
N ILE A 75 6.84 11.01 17.05
CA ILE A 75 7.21 11.72 15.83
C ILE A 75 8.05 12.95 16.20
N GLY A 76 9.19 13.13 15.52
CA GLY A 76 10.05 14.29 15.75
C GLY A 76 9.30 15.60 15.51
N ARG A 77 9.35 16.54 16.47
CA ARG A 77 8.59 17.81 16.44
C ARG A 77 8.75 18.60 15.14
N THR A 78 9.93 18.55 14.52
CA THR A 78 10.21 19.24 13.25
C THR A 78 9.35 18.74 12.07
N LYS A 79 8.80 17.52 12.14
CA LYS A 79 7.93 16.95 11.10
C LYS A 79 6.50 17.49 11.12
N PHE A 80 6.07 18.15 12.19
CA PHE A 80 4.73 18.72 12.29
C PHE A 80 4.59 20.09 11.63
N GLY A 81 5.71 20.71 11.21
CA GLY A 81 5.71 22.06 10.66
C GLY A 81 5.19 23.07 11.69
N VAL A 82 4.40 24.04 11.23
CA VAL A 82 3.74 25.02 12.11
C VAL A 82 2.42 24.42 12.61
N ARG A 83 2.22 24.51 13.93
CA ARG A 83 0.97 24.12 14.61
C ARG A 83 0.48 25.29 15.47
N PRO A 84 -0.84 25.41 15.70
CA PRO A 84 -1.38 26.40 16.63
C PRO A 84 -0.78 26.25 18.03
N ASP A 85 -0.75 27.35 18.78
CA ASP A 85 -0.39 27.32 20.20
C ASP A 85 -1.32 26.37 20.96
N GLY A 86 -0.78 25.60 21.91
CA GLY A 86 -1.52 24.59 22.67
C GLY A 86 -1.76 23.26 21.95
N TRP A 87 -1.53 23.17 20.63
CA TRP A 87 -1.80 21.93 19.87
C TRP A 87 -1.03 20.73 20.41
N PHE A 88 0.23 20.90 20.78
CA PHE A 88 1.06 19.81 21.34
C PHE A 88 0.68 19.44 22.78
N ASP A 89 -0.07 20.28 23.47
CA ASP A 89 -0.55 20.00 24.83
C ASP A 89 -1.85 19.19 24.80
N GLU A 90 -2.65 19.34 23.73
CA GLU A 90 -3.93 18.65 23.54
C GLU A 90 -3.81 17.39 22.67
N ALA A 91 -2.99 17.41 21.63
CA ALA A 91 -2.88 16.31 20.68
C ALA A 91 -2.00 15.18 21.21
N THR A 92 -2.62 14.04 21.47
CA THR A 92 -1.93 12.87 22.04
C THR A 92 -1.48 11.90 20.94
N HIS A 93 -2.26 11.81 19.86
CA HIS A 93 -2.02 10.95 18.72
C HIS A 93 -2.29 11.68 17.40
N VAL A 94 -1.69 11.17 16.33
CA VAL A 94 -1.81 11.71 14.99
C VAL A 94 -1.87 10.60 13.95
N ILE A 95 -2.61 10.82 12.87
CA ILE A 95 -2.55 9.96 11.68
C ILE A 95 -1.37 10.41 10.83
N VAL A 96 -0.43 9.51 10.60
CA VAL A 96 0.76 9.72 9.78
C VAL A 96 0.55 9.02 8.45
N ASN A 97 0.54 9.79 7.36
CA ASN A 97 0.81 9.25 6.03
C ASN A 97 2.31 8.93 5.96
N THR A 98 2.65 7.66 5.83
CA THR A 98 4.05 7.21 5.91
C THR A 98 4.81 7.35 4.60
N GLU A 99 4.11 7.47 3.46
CA GLU A 99 4.71 7.38 2.11
C GLU A 99 5.64 6.16 1.97
N LEU A 100 5.20 5.02 2.50
CA LEU A 100 6.05 3.83 2.72
C LEU A 100 6.73 3.31 1.44
N GLY A 101 6.15 3.55 0.26
CA GLY A 101 6.76 3.17 -1.02
C GLY A 101 8.19 3.72 -1.23
N MET A 102 8.57 4.80 -0.54
CA MET A 102 9.91 5.40 -0.57
C MET A 102 10.94 4.62 0.28
N PHE A 103 10.52 3.68 1.12
CA PHE A 103 11.39 2.97 2.06
C PHE A 103 12.24 1.90 1.39
N GLY A 104 13.39 1.57 2.00
CA GLY A 104 14.07 0.30 1.76
C GLY A 104 15.26 0.32 0.80
N GLN A 105 15.72 1.50 0.37
CA GLN A 105 16.94 1.57 -0.44
C GLN A 105 18.12 0.90 0.30
N GLY A 106 18.80 -0.02 -0.38
CA GLY A 106 19.99 -0.71 0.14
C GLY A 106 19.72 -1.86 1.13
N ILE A 107 18.48 -2.08 1.55
CA ILE A 107 18.12 -3.15 2.51
C ILE A 107 17.12 -4.17 1.96
N LEU A 108 16.43 -3.86 0.85
CA LEU A 108 15.47 -4.77 0.23
C LEU A 108 16.18 -5.91 -0.52
N PRO A 109 15.60 -7.13 -0.50
CA PRO A 109 16.16 -8.29 -1.20
C PRO A 109 15.92 -8.19 -2.71
N VAL A 110 16.76 -7.41 -3.40
CA VAL A 110 16.63 -7.15 -4.85
C VAL A 110 17.29 -8.23 -5.71
N THR A 111 16.57 -8.70 -6.71
CA THR A 111 17.04 -9.63 -7.74
C THR A 111 17.74 -8.89 -8.88
N ARG A 112 18.28 -9.64 -9.87
CA ARG A 112 18.80 -9.04 -11.10
C ARG A 112 17.71 -8.33 -11.92
N TRP A 113 16.47 -8.82 -11.88
CA TRP A 113 15.35 -8.23 -12.61
C TRP A 113 14.86 -6.93 -11.98
N ASP A 114 14.83 -6.85 -10.65
CA ASP A 114 14.50 -5.59 -9.95
C ASP A 114 15.55 -4.50 -10.26
N ARG A 115 16.83 -4.88 -10.35
CA ARG A 115 17.91 -3.94 -10.75
C ARG A 115 17.79 -3.50 -12.21
N ALA A 116 17.32 -4.37 -13.10
CA ALA A 116 17.08 -4.01 -14.50
C ALA A 116 15.90 -3.01 -14.59
N LEU A 117 14.79 -3.30 -13.92
CA LEU A 117 13.64 -2.41 -13.81
C LEU A 117 14.05 -1.02 -13.28
N ASN A 118 14.79 -0.97 -12.16
CA ASN A 118 15.22 0.27 -11.54
C ASN A 118 16.10 1.12 -12.48
N ARG A 119 17.00 0.48 -13.23
CA ARG A 119 17.92 1.17 -14.16
C ARG A 119 17.21 1.82 -15.34
N GLU A 120 16.16 1.18 -15.83
CA GLU A 120 15.38 1.65 -16.98
C GLU A 120 14.23 2.59 -16.57
N HIS A 121 13.93 2.69 -15.27
CA HIS A 121 12.90 3.57 -14.76
C HIS A 121 13.27 5.06 -14.96
N PRO A 122 12.33 5.96 -15.34
CA PRO A 122 12.61 7.39 -15.54
C PRO A 122 13.15 8.12 -14.30
N ARG A 123 12.92 7.55 -13.12
CA ARG A 123 13.44 8.04 -11.83
C ARG A 123 13.98 6.84 -11.03
N PRO A 124 15.21 6.40 -11.28
CA PRO A 124 15.81 5.33 -10.51
C PRO A 124 15.83 5.68 -9.02
N ASP A 125 15.70 4.67 -8.17
CA ASP A 125 15.74 4.74 -6.70
C ASP A 125 14.65 5.60 -6.04
N TYR A 126 13.65 6.09 -6.78
CA TYR A 126 12.63 6.98 -6.23
C TYR A 126 11.72 6.26 -5.21
N GLN A 127 11.17 5.09 -5.55
CA GLN A 127 10.25 4.33 -4.69
C GLN A 127 10.67 2.86 -4.60
N PRO A 128 11.77 2.56 -3.89
CA PRO A 128 12.41 1.25 -3.93
C PRO A 128 11.47 0.13 -3.47
N LEU A 129 10.72 0.30 -2.37
CA LEU A 129 9.75 -0.72 -1.95
C LEU A 129 8.60 -0.88 -2.94
N GLU A 130 8.08 0.24 -3.49
CA GLU A 130 6.96 0.19 -4.42
C GLU A 130 7.28 -0.67 -5.66
N PHE A 131 8.52 -0.61 -6.16
CA PHE A 131 8.98 -1.43 -7.29
C PHE A 131 8.86 -2.93 -7.06
N LEU A 132 8.99 -3.38 -5.81
CA LEU A 132 8.96 -4.80 -5.51
C LEU A 132 7.53 -5.33 -5.33
N VAL A 133 6.56 -4.45 -5.05
CA VAL A 133 5.26 -4.89 -4.53
C VAL A 133 4.02 -4.37 -5.25
N SER A 134 4.09 -3.22 -5.94
CA SER A 134 2.88 -2.61 -6.49
C SER A 134 2.49 -3.17 -7.84
N GLY A 135 1.19 -3.09 -8.16
CA GLY A 135 0.61 -3.57 -9.40
C GLY A 135 1.13 -2.86 -10.65
N MET A 136 1.79 -1.70 -10.52
CA MET A 136 2.50 -1.08 -11.64
C MET A 136 3.72 -1.88 -12.08
N TYR A 137 4.39 -2.59 -11.15
CA TYR A 137 5.69 -3.20 -11.38
C TYR A 137 5.69 -4.73 -11.34
N LEU A 138 4.72 -5.39 -10.68
CA LEU A 138 4.66 -6.86 -10.63
C LEU A 138 4.68 -7.48 -12.03
N GLY A 139 3.81 -7.01 -12.93
CA GLY A 139 3.78 -7.44 -14.33
C GLY A 139 5.09 -7.20 -15.08
N GLU A 140 5.73 -6.06 -14.83
CA GLU A 140 6.98 -5.70 -15.50
C GLU A 140 8.18 -6.55 -15.04
N ILE A 141 8.27 -6.86 -13.74
CA ILE A 141 9.30 -7.77 -13.23
C ILE A 141 9.15 -9.15 -13.87
N VAL A 142 7.93 -9.65 -13.98
CA VAL A 142 7.65 -10.92 -14.67
C VAL A 142 7.99 -10.83 -16.15
N ARG A 143 7.70 -9.71 -16.83
CA ARG A 143 8.07 -9.50 -18.24
C ARG A 143 9.58 -9.62 -18.44
N ILE A 144 10.36 -8.90 -17.64
CA ILE A 144 11.83 -8.88 -17.74
C ILE A 144 12.37 -10.31 -17.53
N ALA A 145 11.89 -11.01 -16.51
CA ALA A 145 12.29 -12.39 -16.23
C ALA A 145 11.85 -13.37 -17.34
N LEU A 146 10.65 -13.18 -17.90
CA LEU A 146 10.10 -13.99 -18.98
C LEU A 146 10.91 -13.85 -20.27
N VAL A 147 11.27 -12.63 -20.66
CA VAL A 147 12.09 -12.36 -21.86
C VAL A 147 13.45 -13.06 -21.74
N GLU A 148 14.06 -13.01 -20.55
CA GLU A 148 15.31 -13.74 -20.28
C GLU A 148 15.11 -15.26 -20.38
N ALA A 149 14.04 -15.79 -19.77
CA ALA A 149 13.74 -17.21 -19.74
C ALA A 149 13.51 -17.79 -21.15
N VAL A 150 12.80 -17.08 -22.03
CA VAL A 150 12.56 -17.49 -23.43
C VAL A 150 13.89 -17.79 -24.14
N GLY A 151 14.86 -16.88 -24.06
CA GLY A 151 16.17 -17.08 -24.67
C GLY A 151 17.02 -18.15 -23.99
N ALA A 152 16.92 -18.28 -22.66
CA ALA A 152 17.77 -19.18 -21.88
C ALA A 152 17.29 -20.64 -21.85
N THR A 153 15.97 -20.88 -21.94
CA THR A 153 15.38 -22.21 -21.73
C THR A 153 14.61 -22.74 -22.94
N GLY A 154 14.36 -21.91 -23.95
CA GLY A 154 13.51 -22.28 -25.09
C GLY A 154 12.01 -22.19 -24.80
N LEU A 155 11.61 -21.57 -23.67
CA LEU A 155 10.21 -21.23 -23.37
C LEU A 155 9.59 -20.45 -24.55
N LEU A 156 8.30 -20.65 -24.84
CA LEU A 156 7.61 -20.10 -26.01
C LEU A 156 8.33 -20.45 -27.34
N GLY A 157 8.93 -21.64 -27.41
CA GLY A 157 9.71 -22.10 -28.56
C GLY A 157 10.97 -21.26 -28.82
N GLY A 158 11.47 -20.53 -27.82
CA GLY A 158 12.58 -19.60 -27.95
C GLY A 158 12.23 -18.31 -28.67
N VAL A 159 10.93 -18.05 -28.95
CA VAL A 159 10.47 -16.87 -29.67
C VAL A 159 9.79 -15.91 -28.70
N VAL A 160 10.40 -14.76 -28.46
CA VAL A 160 9.80 -13.69 -27.66
C VAL A 160 8.67 -13.03 -28.47
N PRO A 161 7.40 -13.04 -28.01
CA PRO A 161 6.34 -12.26 -28.63
C PRO A 161 6.76 -10.79 -28.78
N PRO A 162 6.58 -10.15 -29.96
CA PRO A 162 7.08 -8.80 -30.20
C PRO A 162 6.60 -7.75 -29.18
N SER A 163 5.37 -7.90 -28.67
CA SER A 163 4.83 -6.99 -27.66
C SER A 163 5.60 -7.06 -26.34
N LEU A 164 6.18 -8.20 -25.96
CA LEU A 164 6.95 -8.36 -24.72
C LEU A 164 8.30 -7.66 -24.74
N LEU A 165 8.76 -7.15 -25.88
CA LEU A 165 9.95 -6.30 -25.96
C LEU A 165 9.69 -4.88 -25.48
N MET A 166 8.41 -4.47 -25.39
CA MET A 166 8.03 -3.14 -24.93
C MET A 166 7.93 -3.13 -23.39
N PRO A 167 8.52 -2.13 -22.70
CA PRO A 167 8.33 -1.97 -21.26
C PRO A 167 6.85 -1.85 -20.89
N TYR A 168 6.48 -2.46 -19.77
CA TYR A 168 5.14 -2.48 -19.18
C TYR A 168 4.05 -3.12 -20.06
N SER A 169 4.45 -3.92 -21.07
CA SER A 169 3.50 -4.60 -21.95
C SER A 169 2.74 -5.73 -21.28
N LEU A 170 3.33 -6.37 -20.27
CA LEU A 170 2.72 -7.47 -19.52
C LEU A 170 2.11 -6.91 -18.24
N GLY A 171 0.80 -6.68 -18.26
CA GLY A 171 0.08 -6.12 -17.12
C GLY A 171 -0.10 -7.13 -15.98
N THR A 172 -0.07 -6.62 -14.74
CA THR A 172 -0.39 -7.39 -13.53
C THR A 172 -1.78 -8.04 -13.58
N GLU A 173 -2.74 -7.39 -14.23
CA GLU A 173 -4.07 -7.97 -14.48
C GLU A 173 -4.01 -9.21 -15.39
N THR A 174 -3.20 -9.18 -16.46
CA THR A 174 -3.00 -10.36 -17.33
C THR A 174 -2.49 -11.55 -16.50
N LEU A 175 -1.52 -11.29 -15.62
CA LEU A 175 -0.95 -12.33 -14.77
C LEU A 175 -1.96 -12.86 -13.75
N ALA A 176 -2.75 -11.98 -13.12
CA ALA A 176 -3.81 -12.40 -12.23
C ALA A 176 -4.80 -13.34 -12.93
N LEU A 177 -5.23 -13.02 -14.15
CA LEU A 177 -6.13 -13.87 -14.93
C LEU A 177 -5.48 -15.21 -15.33
N ILE A 178 -4.20 -15.21 -15.69
CA ILE A 178 -3.44 -16.45 -15.96
C ILE A 178 -3.33 -17.31 -14.69
N GLU A 179 -3.01 -16.70 -13.54
CA GLU A 179 -2.91 -17.41 -12.26
C GLU A 179 -4.29 -17.92 -11.78
N SER A 180 -5.40 -17.28 -12.15
CA SER A 180 -6.76 -17.76 -11.86
C SER A 180 -7.20 -18.99 -12.66
N ASP A 181 -6.53 -19.33 -13.77
CA ASP A 181 -6.86 -20.52 -14.54
C ASP A 181 -6.29 -21.77 -13.86
N ASP A 182 -7.12 -22.48 -13.12
CA ASP A 182 -6.75 -23.72 -12.39
C ASP A 182 -7.10 -24.99 -13.17
N THR A 183 -7.44 -24.86 -14.45
CA THR A 183 -7.64 -26.02 -15.34
C THR A 183 -6.32 -26.70 -15.65
N SER A 184 -6.35 -28.02 -15.90
CA SER A 184 -5.13 -28.76 -16.23
C SER A 184 -4.59 -28.46 -17.63
N ASP A 185 -5.44 -27.96 -18.54
CA ASP A 185 -5.05 -27.59 -19.91
C ASP A 185 -4.69 -26.10 -20.06
N LEU A 186 -5.06 -25.25 -19.09
CA LEU A 186 -4.81 -23.81 -19.06
C LEU A 186 -5.37 -23.10 -20.31
N ALA A 187 -6.47 -23.59 -20.86
CA ALA A 187 -6.99 -23.14 -22.15
C ALA A 187 -7.35 -21.64 -22.16
N GLN A 188 -7.91 -21.12 -21.06
CA GLN A 188 -8.26 -19.70 -20.98
C GLN A 188 -7.02 -18.83 -20.84
N ALA A 189 -6.03 -19.27 -20.06
CA ALA A 189 -4.76 -18.58 -19.93
C ALA A 189 -3.99 -18.55 -21.27
N ILE A 190 -3.98 -19.66 -22.01
CA ILE A 190 -3.36 -19.74 -23.35
C ILE A 190 -4.03 -18.78 -24.33
N ASP A 191 -5.36 -18.79 -24.40
CA ASP A 191 -6.13 -17.92 -25.28
C ASP A 191 -5.90 -16.43 -24.93
N LEU A 192 -6.02 -16.09 -23.65
CA LEU A 192 -5.78 -14.73 -23.16
C LEU A 192 -4.35 -14.24 -23.47
N PHE A 193 -3.34 -15.06 -23.17
CA PHE A 193 -1.95 -14.72 -23.43
C PHE A 193 -1.70 -14.55 -24.93
N SER A 194 -2.23 -15.45 -25.76
CA SER A 194 -2.06 -15.39 -27.22
C SER A 194 -2.75 -14.18 -27.84
N GLN A 195 -3.90 -13.77 -27.30
CA GLN A 195 -4.60 -12.55 -27.73
C GLN A 195 -3.83 -11.27 -27.35
N ARG A 196 -3.31 -11.19 -26.11
CA ARG A 196 -2.57 -10.01 -25.62
C ARG A 196 -1.13 -9.96 -26.15
N HIS A 197 -0.53 -11.11 -26.42
CA HIS A 197 0.86 -11.26 -26.87
C HIS A 197 0.99 -12.18 -28.10
N PRO A 198 0.48 -11.77 -29.28
CA PRO A 198 0.58 -12.57 -30.50
C PRO A 198 2.03 -12.89 -30.86
N SER A 199 2.28 -14.13 -31.28
CA SER A 199 3.60 -14.63 -31.68
C SER A 199 3.47 -15.65 -32.80
N SER A 200 4.56 -15.89 -33.53
CA SER A 200 4.64 -16.96 -34.53
C SER A 200 4.65 -18.36 -33.91
N HIS A 201 4.97 -18.47 -32.62
CA HIS A 201 4.86 -19.70 -31.84
C HIS A 201 3.60 -19.65 -30.97
N ALA A 202 2.75 -20.68 -31.05
CA ALA A 202 1.58 -20.80 -30.20
C ALA A 202 2.00 -21.25 -28.79
N ALA A 203 1.59 -20.50 -27.76
CA ALA A 203 1.93 -20.82 -26.39
C ALA A 203 1.29 -22.15 -25.97
N THR A 204 2.06 -23.01 -25.32
CA THR A 204 1.62 -24.32 -24.86
C THR A 204 1.19 -24.28 -23.38
N THR A 205 0.51 -25.34 -22.92
CA THR A 205 0.19 -25.52 -21.49
C THR A 205 1.45 -25.48 -20.62
N THR A 206 2.58 -26.03 -21.09
CA THR A 206 3.86 -25.97 -20.37
C THR A 206 4.40 -24.54 -20.28
N ASP A 207 4.25 -23.74 -21.35
CA ASP A 207 4.65 -22.33 -21.33
C ASP A 207 3.85 -21.53 -20.31
N LEU A 208 2.52 -21.70 -20.31
CA LEU A 208 1.64 -20.99 -19.39
C LEU A 208 1.82 -21.46 -17.94
N ALA A 209 2.11 -22.75 -17.72
CA ALA A 209 2.47 -23.24 -16.39
C ALA A 209 3.75 -22.58 -15.85
N ALA A 210 4.76 -22.37 -16.71
CA ALA A 210 5.99 -21.68 -16.33
C ALA A 210 5.75 -20.18 -16.07
N ILE A 211 4.94 -19.51 -16.90
CA ILE A 211 4.55 -18.10 -16.69
C ILE A 211 3.76 -17.95 -15.37
N LYS A 212 2.81 -18.85 -15.11
CA LYS A 212 2.04 -18.91 -13.85
C LYS A 212 2.97 -19.11 -12.65
N ALA A 213 3.95 -20.01 -12.73
CA ALA A 213 4.93 -20.21 -11.67
C ALA A 213 5.80 -18.96 -11.42
N LEU A 214 6.27 -18.30 -12.49
CA LEU A 214 7.06 -17.08 -12.39
C LEU A 214 6.27 -15.94 -11.74
N ALA A 215 5.01 -15.75 -12.16
CA ALA A 215 4.09 -14.78 -11.58
C ALA A 215 3.84 -15.07 -10.09
N SER A 216 3.63 -16.33 -9.75
CA SER A 216 3.43 -16.78 -8.36
C SER A 216 4.64 -16.48 -7.48
N PHE A 217 5.88 -16.73 -7.94
CA PHE A 217 7.08 -16.38 -7.17
C PHE A 217 7.17 -14.87 -6.90
N VAL A 218 6.83 -14.03 -7.88
CA VAL A 218 6.84 -12.58 -7.75
C VAL A 218 5.75 -12.10 -6.79
N SER A 219 4.53 -12.62 -6.91
CA SER A 219 3.40 -12.24 -6.05
C SER A 219 3.57 -12.73 -4.60
N VAL A 220 4.10 -13.94 -4.39
CA VAL A 220 4.43 -14.47 -3.06
C VAL A 220 5.51 -13.63 -2.39
N ARG A 221 6.60 -13.30 -3.11
CA ARG A 221 7.65 -12.38 -2.60
C ARG A 221 7.04 -11.03 -2.21
N SER A 222 6.21 -10.47 -3.09
CA SER A 222 5.54 -9.20 -2.86
C SER A 222 4.69 -9.21 -1.58
N SER A 223 3.85 -10.23 -1.41
CA SER A 223 3.00 -10.38 -0.21
C SER A 223 3.81 -10.54 1.08
N ALA A 224 4.95 -11.23 1.05
CA ALA A 224 5.84 -11.36 2.21
C ALA A 224 6.49 -10.02 2.60
N LEU A 225 6.90 -9.21 1.63
CA LEU A 225 7.47 -7.88 1.87
C LEU A 225 6.43 -6.93 2.48
N VAL A 226 5.20 -6.95 1.94
CA VAL A 226 4.10 -6.14 2.49
C VAL A 226 3.72 -6.60 3.90
N ALA A 227 3.65 -7.90 4.15
CA ALA A 227 3.40 -8.44 5.48
C ALA A 227 4.47 -8.01 6.49
N THR A 228 5.74 -8.05 6.09
CA THR A 228 6.86 -7.57 6.90
C THR A 228 6.71 -6.09 7.25
N CYS A 229 6.29 -5.26 6.29
CA CYS A 229 6.02 -3.85 6.52
C CYS A 229 4.89 -3.61 7.51
N VAL A 230 3.77 -4.33 7.35
CA VAL A 230 2.61 -4.26 8.25
C VAL A 230 3.01 -4.65 9.68
N PHE A 231 3.70 -5.78 9.83
CA PHE A 231 4.18 -6.26 11.11
C PHE A 231 5.15 -5.28 11.77
N THR A 232 6.12 -4.77 11.01
CA THR A 232 7.14 -3.85 11.55
C THR A 232 6.53 -2.53 11.99
N LEU A 233 5.59 -1.96 11.22
CA LEU A 233 4.88 -0.75 11.62
C LEU A 233 4.02 -0.98 12.87
N TRP A 234 3.37 -2.14 12.96
CA TRP A 234 2.64 -2.53 14.17
C TRP A 234 3.56 -2.60 15.38
N ASP A 235 4.74 -3.20 15.24
CA ASP A 235 5.70 -3.32 16.32
C ASP A 235 6.30 -1.96 16.75
N CYS A 236 6.70 -1.13 15.77
CA CYS A 236 7.18 0.23 16.02
C CYS A 236 6.12 1.07 16.73
N ARG A 237 4.84 0.90 16.40
CA ARG A 237 3.75 1.55 17.13
C ARG A 237 3.73 1.10 18.59
N LEU A 238 3.78 -0.20 18.86
CA LEU A 238 3.77 -0.69 20.24
C LEU A 238 4.95 -0.14 21.05
N GLU A 239 6.12 -0.02 20.45
CA GLU A 239 7.27 0.64 21.08
C GLU A 239 6.99 2.11 21.39
N ALA A 240 6.46 2.87 20.41
CA ALA A 240 6.10 4.27 20.60
C ALA A 240 5.02 4.50 21.67
N GLU A 241 4.00 3.62 21.72
CA GLU A 241 2.95 3.66 22.74
C GLU A 241 3.50 3.39 24.14
N ARG A 242 4.40 2.41 24.30
CA ARG A 242 5.07 2.16 25.60
C ARG A 242 5.87 3.38 26.05
N ALA A 243 6.62 3.98 25.14
CA ALA A 243 7.38 5.18 25.43
C ALA A 243 6.44 6.31 25.85
N TYR A 244 5.32 6.51 25.15
CA TYR A 244 4.31 7.50 25.50
C TYR A 244 3.70 7.26 26.89
N ILE A 245 3.22 6.04 27.16
CA ILE A 245 2.65 5.64 28.46
C ILE A 245 3.62 5.91 29.62
N SER A 246 4.91 5.66 29.41
CA SER A 246 5.93 5.90 30.45
C SER A 246 6.07 7.38 30.86
N THR A 247 5.64 8.31 30.00
CA THR A 247 5.63 9.75 30.30
C THR A 247 4.41 10.21 31.10
N LEU A 248 3.39 9.36 31.23
CA LEU A 248 2.12 9.71 31.82
C LEU A 248 2.02 9.28 33.30
N PRO A 249 1.39 10.10 34.17
CA PRO A 249 1.12 9.71 35.55
C PRO A 249 0.25 8.45 35.61
N GLU A 250 0.52 7.57 36.57
CA GLU A 250 -0.20 6.30 36.76
C GLU A 250 -1.72 6.50 36.91
N SER A 251 -2.13 7.56 37.61
CA SER A 251 -3.54 7.89 37.83
C SER A 251 -4.21 8.64 36.67
N SER A 252 -3.48 8.96 35.60
CA SER A 252 -4.04 9.78 34.52
C SER A 252 -5.03 9.00 33.65
N PRO A 253 -6.21 9.56 33.31
CA PRO A 253 -7.15 8.92 32.38
C PRO A 253 -6.55 8.66 31.00
N GLU A 254 -5.64 9.53 30.57
CA GLU A 254 -4.83 9.41 29.36
C GLU A 254 -4.07 8.08 29.32
N ARG A 255 -3.34 7.77 30.41
CA ARG A 255 -2.57 6.55 30.53
C ARG A 255 -3.45 5.31 30.45
N HIS A 256 -4.57 5.30 31.18
CA HIS A 256 -5.50 4.17 31.15
C HIS A 256 -6.06 3.91 29.74
N ARG A 257 -6.35 4.97 28.97
CA ARG A 257 -6.77 4.83 27.56
C ARG A 257 -5.68 4.23 26.70
N ALA A 258 -4.44 4.73 26.80
CA ALA A 258 -3.31 4.22 26.03
C ALA A 258 -2.95 2.77 26.41
N GLU A 259 -3.00 2.41 27.69
CA GLU A 259 -2.80 1.02 28.16
C GLU A 259 -3.91 0.10 27.64
N THR A 260 -5.17 0.53 27.67
CA THR A 260 -6.31 -0.24 27.12
C THR A 260 -6.17 -0.44 25.61
N ASP A 261 -5.75 0.58 24.89
CA ASP A 261 -5.45 0.51 23.46
C ASP A 261 -4.33 -0.49 23.18
N MET A 262 -3.22 -0.37 23.92
CA MET A 262 -2.10 -1.30 23.86
C MET A 262 -2.47 -2.72 24.27
N ALA A 263 -3.58 -2.92 24.98
CA ALA A 263 -4.09 -4.22 25.41
C ALA A 263 -5.02 -4.89 24.38
N LEU A 264 -5.34 -4.23 23.27
CA LEU A 264 -6.20 -4.80 22.23
C LEU A 264 -5.62 -6.11 21.66
N GLU A 265 -6.37 -7.20 21.81
CA GLU A 265 -6.00 -8.51 21.26
C GLU A 265 -5.82 -8.44 19.74
N THR A 266 -6.74 -7.75 19.05
CA THR A 266 -6.70 -7.59 17.59
C THR A 266 -6.38 -6.15 17.22
N THR A 267 -5.40 -5.96 16.33
CA THR A 267 -5.18 -4.69 15.62
C THR A 267 -5.68 -4.80 14.19
N THR A 268 -6.54 -3.88 13.77
CA THR A 268 -7.10 -3.86 12.41
C THR A 268 -6.24 -2.99 11.49
N VAL A 269 -5.95 -3.52 10.30
CA VAL A 269 -5.33 -2.82 9.18
C VAL A 269 -6.35 -2.71 8.06
N ALA A 270 -6.84 -1.50 7.82
CA ALA A 270 -7.78 -1.23 6.75
C ALA A 270 -7.07 -1.30 5.40
N PHE A 271 -7.50 -2.14 4.46
CA PHE A 271 -6.87 -2.20 3.15
C PHE A 271 -7.79 -1.79 2.01
N ASN A 272 -7.21 -1.21 0.96
CA ASN A 272 -7.86 -0.99 -0.32
C ASN A 272 -6.82 -1.15 -1.44
N GLY A 273 -7.23 -1.61 -2.60
CA GLY A 273 -6.43 -1.56 -3.81
C GLY A 273 -6.48 -2.85 -4.61
N SER A 274 -6.33 -2.71 -5.92
CA SER A 274 -6.61 -3.78 -6.88
C SER A 274 -5.75 -5.04 -6.69
N VAL A 275 -4.51 -4.91 -6.22
CA VAL A 275 -3.60 -6.05 -6.04
C VAL A 275 -4.02 -6.87 -4.83
N ILE A 276 -4.16 -6.24 -3.66
CA ILE A 276 -4.55 -6.96 -2.44
C ILE A 276 -5.97 -7.52 -2.52
N GLU A 277 -6.87 -6.85 -3.25
CA GLU A 277 -8.26 -7.29 -3.39
C GLU A 277 -8.44 -8.41 -4.41
N ASN A 278 -7.76 -8.34 -5.56
CA ASN A 278 -8.12 -9.15 -6.73
C ASN A 278 -7.01 -10.08 -7.21
N TYR A 279 -5.75 -9.90 -6.79
CA TYR A 279 -4.68 -10.78 -7.24
C TYR A 279 -4.79 -12.14 -6.53
N PRO A 280 -4.84 -13.27 -7.27
CA PRO A 280 -5.10 -14.60 -6.71
C PRO A 280 -4.16 -14.95 -5.56
N GLY A 281 -4.73 -15.35 -4.42
CA GLY A 281 -3.99 -15.77 -3.23
C GLY A 281 -3.22 -14.64 -2.51
N TYR A 282 -3.21 -13.40 -3.01
CA TYR A 282 -2.37 -12.35 -2.47
C TYR A 282 -2.74 -11.98 -1.02
N LEU A 283 -4.01 -11.69 -0.77
CA LEU A 283 -4.51 -11.37 0.58
C LEU A 283 -4.24 -12.52 1.56
N ALA A 284 -4.53 -13.75 1.16
CA ALA A 284 -4.34 -14.93 2.00
C ALA A 284 -2.87 -15.15 2.35
N ASN A 285 -1.97 -15.02 1.38
CA ASN A 285 -0.53 -15.11 1.60
C ASN A 285 -0.04 -13.97 2.52
N CYS A 286 -0.48 -12.74 2.27
CA CYS A 286 -0.11 -11.59 3.09
C CYS A 286 -0.57 -11.78 4.54
N GLN A 287 -1.82 -12.19 4.76
CA GLN A 287 -2.36 -12.46 6.10
C GLN A 287 -1.58 -13.58 6.79
N ARG A 288 -1.32 -14.69 6.10
CA ARG A 288 -0.54 -15.80 6.65
C ARG A 288 0.86 -15.35 7.10
N TYR A 289 1.57 -14.58 6.28
CA TYR A 289 2.88 -14.06 6.67
C TYR A 289 2.81 -13.10 7.85
N VAL A 290 1.78 -12.27 7.95
CA VAL A 290 1.55 -11.42 9.11
C VAL A 290 1.33 -12.27 10.37
N ASP A 291 0.50 -13.32 10.28
CA ASP A 291 0.22 -14.23 11.39
C ASP A 291 1.49 -14.96 11.84
N ASP A 292 2.28 -15.48 10.89
CA ASP A 292 3.57 -16.15 11.14
C ASP A 292 4.55 -15.20 11.87
N LEU A 293 4.63 -13.94 11.44
CA LEU A 293 5.48 -12.92 12.07
C LEU A 293 5.02 -12.56 13.48
N VAL A 294 3.71 -12.39 13.70
CA VAL A 294 3.15 -12.12 15.04
C VAL A 294 3.41 -13.31 15.98
N ALA A 295 3.19 -14.54 15.52
CA ALA A 295 3.48 -15.74 16.29
C ALA A 295 4.98 -15.85 16.65
N SER A 296 5.88 -15.44 15.76
CA SER A 296 7.33 -15.46 16.01
C SER A 296 7.77 -14.56 17.16
N LYS A 297 7.01 -13.50 17.47
CA LYS A 297 7.36 -12.53 18.52
C LYS A 297 7.21 -13.07 19.96
N SER A 298 6.61 -14.25 20.13
CA SER A 298 6.44 -14.94 21.44
C SER A 298 5.90 -14.01 22.55
N LEU A 299 4.79 -13.35 22.25
CA LEU A 299 4.16 -12.37 23.14
C LEU A 299 3.53 -13.07 24.36
N ALA A 300 3.53 -12.38 25.50
CA ALA A 300 2.94 -12.89 26.74
C ALA A 300 1.42 -13.07 26.66
N GLU A 301 0.77 -12.27 25.83
CA GLU A 301 -0.66 -12.31 25.57
C GLU A 301 -0.90 -12.58 24.07
N PRO A 302 -1.99 -13.29 23.72
CA PRO A 302 -2.35 -13.50 22.32
C PRO A 302 -2.60 -12.14 21.65
N ARG A 303 -2.01 -11.96 20.46
CA ARG A 303 -2.20 -10.79 19.61
C ARG A 303 -2.40 -11.22 18.17
N SER A 304 -3.17 -10.45 17.42
CA SER A 304 -3.38 -10.64 15.99
C SER A 304 -3.42 -9.31 15.26
N ILE A 305 -3.06 -9.35 13.97
CA ILE A 305 -3.18 -8.23 13.05
C ILE A 305 -4.11 -8.67 11.92
N CYS A 306 -5.27 -8.05 11.78
CA CYS A 306 -6.28 -8.44 10.79
C CYS A 306 -6.33 -7.45 9.64
N LEU A 307 -6.12 -7.94 8.41
CA LEU A 307 -6.35 -7.19 7.19
C LEU A 307 -7.86 -7.15 6.89
N VAL A 308 -8.45 -5.96 6.91
CA VAL A 308 -9.90 -5.78 6.69
C VAL A 308 -10.16 -4.87 5.50
N PRO A 309 -10.96 -5.29 4.50
CA PRO A 309 -11.21 -4.49 3.29
C PRO A 309 -11.92 -3.19 3.62
N ALA A 310 -11.57 -2.08 2.97
CA ALA A 310 -12.11 -0.74 3.16
C ALA A 310 -12.69 -0.20 1.84
N LYS A 311 -13.80 -0.80 1.41
CA LYS A 311 -14.56 -0.34 0.23
C LYS A 311 -14.99 1.11 0.41
N GLU A 312 -14.87 1.90 -0.66
CA GLU A 312 -15.24 3.33 -0.68
C GLU A 312 -14.50 4.18 0.36
N SER A 313 -13.31 3.74 0.79
CA SER A 313 -12.49 4.41 1.79
C SER A 313 -12.28 5.89 1.53
N SER A 314 -12.05 6.29 0.28
CA SER A 314 -11.80 7.69 -0.07
C SER A 314 -13.01 8.60 0.18
N LEU A 315 -14.23 8.07 0.08
CA LEU A 315 -15.46 8.82 0.35
C LEU A 315 -15.77 8.83 1.85
N MET A 316 -15.87 7.64 2.44
CA MET A 316 -16.22 7.49 3.86
C MET A 316 -15.15 8.12 4.76
N GLY A 317 -13.87 7.91 4.46
CA GLY A 317 -12.76 8.50 5.20
C GLY A 317 -12.73 10.01 5.14
N ALA A 318 -13.06 10.59 3.98
CA ALA A 318 -13.18 12.04 3.84
C ALA A 318 -14.37 12.61 4.64
N ALA A 319 -15.51 11.91 4.64
CA ALA A 319 -16.67 12.28 5.44
C ALA A 319 -16.39 12.22 6.95
N VAL A 320 -15.70 11.16 7.41
CA VAL A 320 -15.29 11.02 8.82
C VAL A 320 -14.32 12.14 9.21
N ALA A 321 -13.33 12.45 8.38
CA ALA A 321 -12.42 13.57 8.63
C ALA A 321 -13.15 14.90 8.75
N LEU A 322 -14.10 15.17 7.85
CA LEU A 322 -14.91 16.39 7.89
C LEU A 322 -15.71 16.48 9.20
N ALA A 323 -16.36 15.40 9.61
CA ALA A 323 -17.12 15.35 10.86
C ALA A 323 -16.24 15.55 12.10
N CYS A 324 -14.96 15.15 12.07
CA CYS A 324 -14.00 15.45 13.13
C CYS A 324 -13.66 16.94 13.19
N VAL A 325 -13.44 17.59 12.03
CA VAL A 325 -13.11 19.02 11.95
C VAL A 325 -14.29 19.90 12.41
N GLU A 326 -15.53 19.52 12.10
CA GLU A 326 -16.71 20.29 12.51
C GLU A 326 -16.97 20.27 14.03
N ARG A 327 -16.56 19.21 14.74
CA ARG A 327 -16.70 19.13 16.20
C ARG A 327 -15.81 20.14 16.93
N ASP A 328 -14.65 20.44 16.39
CA ASP A 328 -13.72 21.40 16.98
C ASP A 328 -14.25 22.83 16.88
N ASP A 329 -14.99 23.17 15.81
CA ASP A 329 -15.63 24.48 15.64
C ASP A 329 -16.80 24.72 16.62
N VAL A 330 -17.57 23.68 16.97
CA VAL A 330 -18.74 23.80 17.87
C VAL A 330 -18.32 24.00 19.32
N THR A 331 -17.09 23.63 19.70
CA THR A 331 -16.58 23.78 21.07
C THR A 331 -16.02 25.19 21.32
N ILE A 332 -15.95 26.05 20.29
CA ILE A 332 -15.41 27.42 20.33
C ILE A 332 -16.53 28.49 20.24
N GLN A 333 -17.80 28.11 20.21
CA GLN A 333 -18.96 29.02 20.35
C GLN A 333 -19.55 29.01 21.76
#